data_AF-A0A1E2WRH7-F1
#
_entry.id   AF-A0A1E2WRH7-F1
#
_cell.length_a   1.000
_cell.length_b   1.000
_cell.length_c   1.000
_cell.angle_alpha   90.00
_cell.angle_beta   90.00
_cell.angle_gamma   90.00
#
_symmetry.space_group_name_H-M   'P 1'
#
loop_
_entity.id
_entity.type
_entity.pdbx_description
1 polymer ?
#
loop_
_entity_poly.entity_id
_entity_poly.type
_entity_poly.pdbx_seq_one_letter_code
_entity_poly.pdbx_strand_id
1 'polypeptide(L)'
;MSSIPLTLNLIEGSVSFSFSPQAARELKTATDQLMERLKAIATKPTPGGGRVTPQPPLEYRYTGEVFLEVFCNPNIWPTPFAAKVLLTVRNVNIRLTTEAELTRIIEDINQYLEQVE
;
A
#
# COMPACT_ATOMS: atom_id res chain seq x y z
N MET A 1 12.60 25.23 -3.48
CA MET A 1 11.50 24.70 -4.32
C MET A 1 10.63 23.86 -3.39
N SER A 2 9.32 24.11 -3.30
CA SER A 2 8.45 23.27 -2.47
C SER A 2 8.34 21.90 -3.12
N SER A 3 8.78 20.85 -2.43
CA SER A 3 8.55 19.47 -2.86
C SER A 3 7.05 19.20 -2.90
N ILE A 4 6.56 18.59 -3.98
CA ILE A 4 5.18 18.11 -4.05
C ILE A 4 5.03 17.03 -2.96
N PRO A 5 4.04 17.13 -2.05
CA PRO A 5 3.82 16.11 -1.03
C PRO A 5 3.10 14.89 -1.62
N LEU A 6 3.41 13.70 -1.11
CA LEU A 6 2.55 12.54 -1.36
C LEU A 6 1.27 12.70 -0.54
N THR A 7 0.12 12.60 -1.20
CA THR A 7 -1.19 12.62 -0.54
C THR A 7 -1.82 11.24 -0.67
N LEU A 8 -2.08 10.60 0.47
CA LEU A 8 -2.80 9.33 0.52
C LEU A 8 -4.24 9.59 0.95
N ASN A 9 -5.18 9.23 0.09
CA ASN A 9 -6.61 9.32 0.32
C ASN A 9 -7.05 8.09 1.13
N LEU A 10 -7.66 8.36 2.28
CA LEU A 10 -8.10 7.35 3.24
C LEU A 10 -9.61 7.11 3.04
N ILE A 11 -10.17 6.17 3.81
CA ILE A 11 -11.63 5.95 3.86
C ILE A 11 -12.32 7.25 4.32
N GLU A 12 -11.74 7.92 5.31
CA GLU A 12 -12.19 9.21 5.83
C GLU A 12 -11.04 10.22 5.74
N GLY A 13 -11.15 11.15 4.81
CA GLY A 13 -10.17 12.22 4.62
C GLY A 13 -8.90 11.78 3.89
N SER A 14 -7.81 12.51 4.15
CA SER A 14 -6.51 12.27 3.50
C SER A 14 -5.37 12.67 4.42
N VAL A 15 -4.18 12.14 4.13
CA VAL A 15 -2.94 12.53 4.80
C VAL A 15 -1.91 12.91 3.75
N SER A 16 -1.29 14.08 3.91
CA SER A 16 -0.26 14.58 3.01
C SER A 16 1.06 14.75 3.77
N PHE A 17 2.16 14.31 3.17
CA PHE A 17 3.48 14.39 3.79
C PHE A 17 4.61 14.46 2.76
N SER A 18 5.75 15.01 3.18
CA SER A 18 6.98 14.98 2.39
C SER A 18 7.41 13.53 2.17
N PHE A 19 7.60 13.15 0.91
CA PHE A 19 8.02 11.82 0.52
C PHE A 19 8.97 11.93 -0.66
N SER A 20 9.94 11.03 -0.77
CA SER A 20 10.90 11.09 -1.87
C SER A 20 10.38 10.35 -3.10
N PRO A 21 10.65 10.83 -4.33
CA PRO A 21 10.27 10.11 -5.56
C PRO A 21 10.84 8.70 -5.61
N GLN A 22 12.05 8.51 -5.05
CA GLN A 22 12.68 7.19 -4.96
C GLN A 22 11.91 6.25 -4.03
N ALA A 23 11.53 6.71 -2.83
CA ALA A 23 10.74 5.91 -1.90
C ALA A 23 9.35 5.61 -2.47
N ALA A 24 8.75 6.53 -3.22
CA ALA A 24 7.49 6.31 -3.93
C ALA A 24 7.56 5.20 -4.98
N ARG A 25 8.67 5.10 -5.74
CA ARG A 25 8.88 3.99 -6.68
C ARG A 25 9.04 2.64 -5.98
N GLU A 26 9.74 2.62 -4.85
CA GLU A 26 9.90 1.42 -4.03
C GLU A 26 8.55 0.98 -3.42
N LEU A 27 7.77 1.94 -2.90
CA LEU A 27 6.43 1.70 -2.40
C LEU A 27 5.51 1.18 -3.51
N LYS A 28 5.52 1.80 -4.70
CA LYS A 28 4.78 1.35 -5.89
C LYS A 28 5.09 -0.10 -6.21
N THR A 29 6.38 -0.45 -6.24
CA THR A 29 6.85 -1.81 -6.54
C THR A 29 6.30 -2.80 -5.52
N ALA A 30 6.32 -2.45 -4.23
CA ALA A 30 5.81 -3.27 -3.16
C ALA A 30 4.28 -3.47 -3.24
N THR A 31 3.53 -2.42 -3.56
CA THR A 31 2.06 -2.49 -3.73
C THR A 31 1.65 -3.24 -4.99
N ASP A 32 2.41 -3.14 -6.08
CA ASP A 32 2.19 -3.91 -7.32
C ASP A 32 2.41 -5.41 -7.08
N GLN A 33 3.48 -5.78 -6.38
CA GLN A 33 3.72 -7.16 -5.98
C GLN A 33 2.60 -7.71 -5.09
N LEU A 34 2.07 -6.90 -4.18
CA LEU A 34 0.92 -7.28 -3.37
C LEU A 34 -0.33 -7.52 -4.23
N MET A 35 -0.59 -6.66 -5.21
CA MET A 35 -1.69 -6.80 -6.16
C MET A 35 -1.58 -8.11 -6.96
N GLU A 36 -0.38 -8.48 -7.42
CA GLU A 36 -0.13 -9.76 -8.10
C GLU A 36 -0.39 -10.97 -7.20
N ARG A 37 0.07 -10.92 -5.95
CA ARG A 37 -0.18 -11.98 -4.96
C ARG A 37 -1.67 -12.15 -4.68
N LEU A 38 -2.42 -11.05 -4.54
CA LEU A 38 -3.87 -11.08 -4.37
C LEU A 38 -4.59 -11.67 -5.59
N LYS A 39 -4.14 -11.34 -6.81
CA LYS A 39 -4.67 -11.95 -8.05
C LYS A 39 -4.42 -13.46 -8.06
N ALA A 40 -3.24 -13.91 -7.65
CA ALA A 40 -2.91 -15.34 -7.59
C ALA A 40 -3.73 -16.12 -6.55
N ILE A 41 -4.20 -15.47 -5.49
CA ILE A 41 -5.14 -16.04 -4.52
C ILE A 41 -6.54 -16.15 -5.13
N ALA A 42 -7.00 -15.09 -5.81
CA ALA A 42 -8.36 -15.01 -6.36
C ALA A 42 -8.59 -15.93 -7.59
N THR A 43 -7.58 -16.20 -8.41
CA THR A 43 -7.72 -16.95 -9.67
C THR A 43 -7.67 -18.46 -9.52
N LYS A 44 -7.31 -19.01 -8.35
CA LYS A 44 -7.20 -20.47 -8.17
C LYS A 44 -8.60 -21.08 -7.99
N PRO A 45 -9.15 -21.79 -8.99
CA PRO A 45 -10.33 -22.61 -8.77
C PRO A 45 -9.89 -23.77 -7.87
N THR A 46 -10.73 -24.21 -6.96
CA THR A 46 -10.46 -25.43 -6.18
C THR A 46 -11.22 -26.62 -6.77
N PRO A 47 -10.81 -27.22 -7.92
CA PRO A 47 -11.23 -28.57 -8.22
C PRO A 47 -10.42 -29.51 -7.32
N GLY A 48 -11.05 -30.05 -6.28
CA GLY A 48 -10.47 -31.13 -5.44
C GLY A 48 -9.94 -30.75 -4.05
N GLY A 49 -10.30 -29.59 -3.49
CA GLY A 49 -10.08 -29.31 -2.05
C GLY A 49 -8.63 -29.05 -1.60
N GLY A 50 -7.71 -28.73 -2.51
CA GLY A 50 -6.34 -28.33 -2.13
C GLY A 50 -6.31 -26.95 -1.47
N ARG A 51 -5.75 -26.85 -0.25
CA ARG A 51 -5.55 -25.57 0.46
C ARG A 51 -4.73 -24.61 -0.40
N VAL A 52 -5.17 -23.37 -0.50
CA VAL A 52 -4.41 -22.27 -1.12
C VAL A 52 -3.07 -22.12 -0.39
N THR A 53 -1.96 -22.16 -1.12
CA THR A 53 -0.63 -21.86 -0.54
C THR A 53 -0.62 -20.42 -0.04
N PRO A 54 -0.41 -20.20 1.27
CA PRO A 54 -0.39 -18.86 1.83
C PRO A 54 0.68 -18.00 1.16
N GLN A 55 0.32 -16.76 0.82
CA GLN A 55 1.25 -15.75 0.32
C GLN A 55 1.86 -14.98 1.51
N PRO A 56 3.14 -14.59 1.43
CA PRO A 56 3.76 -13.80 2.49
C PRO A 56 3.10 -12.41 2.61
N PRO A 57 3.00 -11.85 3.83
CA PRO A 57 2.50 -10.50 4.03
C PRO A 57 3.37 -9.46 3.32
N LEU A 58 2.76 -8.32 3.00
CA LEU A 58 3.49 -7.10 2.70
C LEU A 58 3.89 -6.44 4.02
N GLU A 59 5.18 -6.15 4.16
CA GLU A 59 5.77 -5.39 5.27
C GLU A 59 6.72 -4.34 4.68
N TYR A 60 6.15 -3.28 4.09
CA TYR A 60 6.94 -2.17 3.59
C TYR A 60 7.19 -1.15 4.70
N ARG A 61 8.44 -0.73 4.87
CA ARG A 61 8.82 0.29 5.84
C ARG A 61 9.80 1.28 5.21
N TYR A 62 9.45 2.55 5.30
CA TYR A 62 10.31 3.67 4.97
C TYR A 62 10.64 4.46 6.25
N THR A 63 11.92 4.72 6.44
CA THR A 63 12.44 5.52 7.56
C THR A 63 13.22 6.71 7.00
N GLY A 64 12.57 7.87 6.94
CA GLY A 64 13.19 9.13 6.54
C GLY A 64 12.70 10.28 7.42
N GLU A 65 12.44 11.44 6.81
CA GLU A 65 11.84 12.59 7.51
C GLU A 65 10.47 12.25 8.11
N VAL A 66 9.73 11.39 7.41
CA VAL A 66 8.56 10.70 7.94
C VAL A 66 8.83 9.22 8.03
N PHE A 67 8.21 8.59 9.02
CA PHE A 67 8.07 7.15 9.07
C PHE A 67 6.80 6.75 8.33
N LEU A 68 6.93 5.83 7.39
CA LEU A 68 5.81 5.20 6.69
C LEU A 68 5.94 3.68 6.80
N GLU A 69 4.86 3.03 7.19
CA GLU A 69 4.72 1.57 7.17
C GLU A 69 3.42 1.19 6.47
N VAL A 70 3.51 0.18 5.60
CA VAL A 70 2.37 -0.40 4.90
C VAL A 70 2.39 -1.90 5.13
N PHE A 71 1.39 -2.38 5.86
CA PHE A 71 1.21 -3.78 6.15
C PHE A 71 -0.03 -4.35 5.46
N CYS A 72 0.07 -5.56 4.91
CA CYS A 72 -1.10 -6.29 4.44
C CYS A 72 -0.87 -7.80 4.50
N ASN A 73 -1.81 -8.54 5.08
CA ASN A 73 -1.87 -9.98 4.94
C ASN A 73 -2.76 -10.33 3.73
N PRO A 74 -2.22 -10.76 2.58
CA PRO A 74 -3.02 -11.03 1.39
C PRO A 74 -3.98 -12.22 1.57
N ASN A 75 -3.73 -13.10 2.56
CA ASN A 75 -4.50 -14.33 2.74
C ASN A 75 -5.89 -14.14 3.36
N ILE A 76 -6.17 -12.96 3.94
CA ILE A 76 -7.47 -12.67 4.58
C ILE A 76 -8.46 -12.01 3.61
N TRP A 77 -8.00 -11.65 2.40
CA TRP A 77 -8.79 -10.92 1.42
C TRP A 77 -9.28 -11.85 0.31
N PRO A 78 -10.56 -11.80 -0.07
CA PRO A 78 -11.11 -12.67 -1.10
C PRO A 78 -10.71 -12.22 -2.53
N THR A 79 -10.49 -10.92 -2.73
CA THR A 79 -10.11 -10.34 -4.02
C THR A 79 -9.19 -9.14 -3.81
N PRO A 80 -8.41 -8.74 -4.84
CA PRO A 80 -7.57 -7.54 -4.74
C PRO A 80 -8.36 -6.24 -4.51
N PHE A 81 -9.58 -6.14 -5.06
CA PHE A 81 -10.44 -4.96 -4.94
C PHE A 81 -11.08 -4.82 -3.56
N ALA A 82 -11.17 -5.91 -2.80
CA ALA A 82 -11.62 -5.87 -1.41
C ALA A 82 -10.46 -5.61 -0.42
N ALA A 83 -9.21 -5.64 -0.88
CA ALA A 83 -8.05 -5.62 -0.01
C ALA A 83 -7.78 -4.23 0.57
N LYS A 84 -7.61 -4.19 1.89
CA LYS A 84 -7.09 -3.01 2.61
C LYS A 84 -5.67 -3.25 3.09
N VAL A 85 -4.93 -2.16 3.21
CA VAL A 85 -3.62 -2.11 3.85
C VAL A 85 -3.74 -1.37 5.18
N LEU A 86 -3.00 -1.81 6.20
CA LEU A 86 -2.78 -1.05 7.42
C LEU A 86 -1.63 -0.09 7.17
N LEU A 87 -1.97 1.20 7.15
CA LEU A 87 -1.05 2.31 6.93
C LEU A 87 -0.67 2.92 8.28
N THR A 88 0.63 3.07 8.54
CA THR A 88 1.12 3.91 9.64
C THR A 88 1.97 5.04 9.09
N VAL A 89 1.53 6.27 9.30
CA VAL A 89 2.31 7.48 9.05
C VAL A 89 2.68 8.11 10.39
N ARG A 90 3.96 8.34 10.62
CA ARG A 90 4.43 8.94 11.87
C ARG A 90 5.49 10.00 11.62
N ASN A 91 5.37 11.10 12.35
CA ASN A 91 6.42 12.09 12.52
C ASN A 91 6.67 12.34 14.02
N VAL A 92 7.34 13.44 14.36
CA VAL A 92 7.67 13.81 15.75
C VAL A 92 6.42 14.05 16.60
N ASN A 93 5.34 14.58 16.01
CA ASN A 93 4.17 15.07 16.74
C ASN A 93 2.93 14.18 16.60
N ILE A 94 2.82 13.45 15.49
CA ILE A 94 1.62 12.71 15.11
C ILE A 94 2.00 11.29 14.71
N ARG A 95 1.20 10.33 15.17
CA ARG A 95 1.14 8.97 14.64
C ARG A 95 -0.29 8.70 14.19
N LEU A 96 -0.46 8.47 12.90
CA LEU A 96 -1.70 8.02 12.31
C LEU A 96 -1.53 6.55 11.93
N THR A 97 -2.39 5.66 12.44
CA THR A 97 -2.48 4.28 12.01
C THR A 97 -3.92 4.03 11.58
N THR A 98 -4.14 3.68 10.31
CA THR A 98 -5.47 3.54 9.72
C THR A 98 -5.46 2.51 8.60
N GLU A 99 -6.64 1.99 8.26
CA GLU A 99 -6.81 1.22 7.04
C GLU A 99 -7.00 2.13 5.83
N ALA A 100 -6.52 1.71 4.67
CA ALA A 100 -6.81 2.31 3.37
C ALA A 100 -6.98 1.23 2.31
N GLU A 101 -7.78 1.52 1.28
CA GLU A 101 -7.99 0.60 0.15
C GLU A 101 -6.70 0.47 -0.68
N LEU A 102 -6.27 -0.75 -0.98
CA LEU A 102 -5.02 -0.98 -1.73
C LEU A 102 -5.03 -0.29 -3.10
N THR A 103 -6.15 -0.39 -3.82
CA THR A 103 -6.31 0.24 -5.14
C THR A 103 -6.16 1.74 -5.06
N ARG A 104 -6.76 2.37 -4.03
CA ARG A 104 -6.65 3.81 -3.80
C ARG A 104 -5.21 4.23 -3.52
N ILE A 105 -4.50 3.48 -2.67
CA ILE A 105 -3.09 3.75 -2.38
C ILE A 105 -2.24 3.67 -3.66
N ILE A 106 -2.47 2.67 -4.52
CA ILE A 106 -1.76 2.53 -5.80
C ILE A 106 -2.03 3.74 -6.71
N GLU A 107 -3.30 4.16 -6.83
CA GLU A 107 -3.67 5.35 -7.60
C GLU A 107 -2.96 6.61 -7.11
N ASP A 108 -2.98 6.84 -5.80
CA ASP A 108 -2.35 8.01 -5.18
C ASP A 108 -0.83 8.05 -5.40
N ILE A 109 -0.17 6.88 -5.31
CA ILE A 109 1.27 6.75 -5.59
C ILE A 109 1.57 7.05 -7.06
N ASN A 110 0.75 6.54 -7.99
CA ASN A 110 0.92 6.78 -9.42
C ASN A 110 0.75 8.27 -9.76
N GLN A 111 -0.30 8.90 -9.25
CA GLN A 111 -0.53 10.33 -9.44
C GLN A 111 0.61 11.17 -8.89
N TYR A 112 1.14 10.81 -7.72
CA TYR A 112 2.31 11.48 -7.18
C TYR A 112 3.54 11.32 -8.08
N LEU A 113 3.82 10.12 -8.57
CA LEU A 113 4.95 9.84 -9.46
C LEU A 113 4.86 10.60 -10.79
N GLU A 114 3.67 10.68 -11.39
CA GLU A 114 3.42 11.46 -12.61
C GLU A 114 3.71 12.97 -12.43
N GLN A 115 3.57 13.49 -11.21
CA GLN A 115 3.80 14.91 -10.91
C GLN A 115 5.26 15.25 -10.60
N VAL A 116 6.07 14.26 -10.21
CA VAL A 116 7.48 14.45 -9.81
C VAL A 116 8.48 13.87 -10.82
N GLU A 117 7.97 13.25 -11.89
CA GLU A 117 8.74 12.88 -13.09
C GLU A 117 9.10 14.08 -13.97
#